data_AF-A0A537LFG1-F1
#
_entry.id   AF-A0A537LFG1-F1
#
_cell.length_a   1.000
_cell.length_b   1.000
_cell.length_c   1.000
_cell.angle_alpha   90.00
_cell.angle_beta   90.00
_cell.angle_gamma   90.00
#
_symmetry.space_group_name_H-M   'P 1'
#
loop_
_entity.id
_entity.type
_entity.pdbx_description
1 polymer ?
#
loop_
_entity_poly.entity_id
_entity_poly.type
_entity_poly.pdbx_seq_one_letter_code
_entity_poly.pdbx_strand_id
1 'polypeptide(L)'
;MRGLPRGLVVVLVLLSASAGWQLFAVHSLLGARDAQLAAFGEQAYRQARQVAQLQEYLRARDRKVITLLEMVSQQDQELVELRTQVDRSRVRDRIELSRSNLSLLASALEHFFKDNGQYPARLAELVPKYLGAIPLEPCTNASYVYRPVSRPRLDYGLSTGGYPASSECSRVAAGLSFAPALGLVNQP
;
A
#
# COMPACT_ATOMS: atom_id res chain seq x y z
N MET A 1 -62.18 -78.01 51.36
CA MET A 1 -61.39 -77.02 50.59
C MET A 1 -59.94 -77.12 51.06
N ARG A 2 -59.04 -77.66 50.25
CA ARG A 2 -57.64 -77.98 50.64
C ARG A 2 -56.85 -76.67 50.81
N GLY A 3 -56.30 -76.44 52.00
CA GLY A 3 -55.37 -75.33 52.24
C GLY A 3 -54.07 -75.56 51.47
N LEU A 4 -53.54 -74.49 50.86
CA LEU A 4 -52.27 -74.51 50.15
C LEU A 4 -51.14 -75.00 51.09
N PRO A 5 -50.24 -75.88 50.63
CA PRO A 5 -49.12 -76.35 51.45
C PRO A 5 -48.26 -75.15 51.86
N ARG A 6 -47.88 -75.06 53.14
CA ARG A 6 -47.15 -73.92 53.73
C ARG A 6 -45.91 -73.50 52.93
N GLY A 7 -45.21 -74.45 52.29
CA GLY A 7 -44.07 -74.16 51.41
C GLY A 7 -44.44 -73.38 50.15
N LEU A 8 -45.63 -73.58 49.58
CA LEU A 8 -46.07 -72.91 48.35
C LEU A 8 -46.51 -71.46 48.60
N VAL A 9 -47.07 -71.17 49.79
CA VAL A 9 -47.36 -69.79 50.22
C VAL A 9 -46.07 -69.00 50.43
N VAL A 10 -45.06 -69.60 51.06
CA VAL A 10 -43.74 -68.96 51.26
C VAL A 10 -43.05 -68.67 49.92
N VAL A 11 -43.09 -69.63 48.99
CA VAL A 11 -42.52 -69.45 47.64
C VAL A 11 -43.24 -68.34 46.87
N LEU A 12 -44.57 -68.27 46.93
CA LEU A 12 -45.35 -67.18 46.31
C LEU A 12 -45.07 -65.80 46.91
N VAL A 13 -44.89 -65.71 48.23
CA VAL A 13 -44.54 -64.45 48.92
C VAL A 13 -43.11 -64.02 48.58
N LEU A 14 -42.17 -64.95 48.46
CA LEU A 14 -40.80 -64.66 48.05
C LEU A 14 -40.71 -64.26 46.57
N LEU A 15 -41.50 -64.88 45.70
CA LEU A 15 -41.61 -64.54 44.28
C LEU A 15 -42.30 -63.17 44.06
N SER A 16 -43.33 -62.84 44.83
CA SER A 16 -43.97 -61.53 44.74
C SER A 16 -43.08 -60.42 45.30
N ALA A 17 -42.32 -60.71 46.37
CA ALA A 17 -41.32 -59.80 46.91
C ALA A 17 -40.19 -59.54 45.89
N SER A 18 -39.64 -60.59 45.24
CA SER A 18 -38.56 -60.42 44.26
C SER A 18 -39.02 -59.66 43.01
N ALA A 19 -40.23 -59.94 42.51
CA ALA A 19 -40.81 -59.22 41.39
C ALA A 19 -41.05 -57.73 41.73
N GLY A 20 -41.52 -57.42 42.94
CA GLY A 20 -41.69 -56.04 43.41
C GLY A 20 -40.37 -55.27 43.50
N TRP A 21 -39.32 -55.90 44.03
CA TRP A 21 -37.97 -55.32 44.10
C TRP A 21 -37.35 -55.08 42.71
N GLN A 22 -37.52 -56.01 41.77
CA GLN A 22 -37.08 -55.84 40.39
C GLN A 22 -37.78 -54.67 39.69
N LEU A 23 -39.10 -54.53 39.89
CA LEU A 23 -39.88 -53.45 39.29
C LEU A 23 -39.50 -52.08 39.85
N PHE A 24 -39.22 -51.99 41.16
CA PHE A 24 -38.67 -50.79 41.79
C PHE A 24 -37.30 -50.42 41.24
N ALA A 25 -36.40 -51.39 41.07
CA ALA A 25 -35.07 -51.15 40.51
C ALA A 25 -35.12 -50.68 39.05
N VAL A 26 -36.02 -51.24 38.23
CA VAL A 26 -36.25 -50.77 36.85
C VAL A 26 -36.81 -49.33 36.86
N HIS A 27 -37.76 -49.04 37.73
CA HIS A 27 -38.34 -47.70 37.85
C HIS A 27 -37.29 -46.66 38.30
N SER A 28 -36.43 -47.00 39.26
CA SER A 28 -35.37 -46.10 39.72
C SER A 28 -34.32 -45.86 38.65
N LEU A 29 -33.95 -46.89 37.86
CA LEU A 29 -33.02 -46.76 36.73
C LEU A 29 -33.62 -45.93 35.59
N LEU A 30 -34.91 -46.12 35.26
CA LEU A 30 -35.60 -45.30 34.28
C LEU A 30 -35.65 -43.82 34.72
N GLY A 31 -35.99 -43.56 35.99
CA GLY A 31 -35.96 -42.20 36.53
C GLY A 31 -34.57 -41.56 36.49
N ALA A 32 -33.51 -42.32 36.80
CA ALA A 32 -32.13 -41.85 36.70
C ALA A 32 -31.72 -41.54 35.25
N ARG A 33 -32.14 -42.37 34.29
CA ARG A 33 -31.92 -42.13 32.86
C ARG A 33 -32.65 -40.88 32.39
N ASP A 34 -33.91 -40.71 32.78
CA ASP A 34 -34.72 -39.55 32.39
C ASP A 34 -34.13 -38.25 32.95
N ALA A 35 -33.63 -38.27 34.18
CA ALA A 35 -32.91 -37.14 34.76
C ALA A 35 -31.60 -36.82 34.01
N GLN A 36 -30.84 -37.84 33.60
CA GLN A 36 -29.64 -37.64 32.77
C GLN A 36 -29.99 -37.06 31.39
N LEU A 37 -31.03 -37.58 30.74
CA LEU A 37 -31.50 -37.07 29.44
C LEU A 37 -31.96 -35.62 29.54
N ALA A 38 -32.66 -35.24 30.61
CA ALA A 38 -33.04 -33.86 30.86
C ALA A 38 -31.81 -32.96 31.05
N ALA A 39 -30.82 -33.38 31.85
CA ALA A 39 -29.58 -32.64 32.06
C ALA A 39 -28.77 -32.46 30.77
N PHE A 40 -28.65 -33.51 29.94
CA PHE A 40 -28.02 -33.42 28.62
C PHE A 40 -28.79 -32.47 27.69
N GLY A 41 -30.12 -32.51 27.71
CA GLY A 41 -30.97 -31.60 26.95
C GLY A 41 -30.76 -30.13 27.32
N GLU A 42 -30.69 -29.82 28.62
CA GLU A 42 -30.37 -28.47 29.08
C GLU A 42 -28.98 -28.01 28.66
N GLN A 43 -27.98 -28.90 28.75
CA GLN A 43 -26.61 -28.58 28.36
C GLN A 43 -26.52 -28.33 26.86
N ALA A 44 -27.17 -29.14 26.03
CA ALA A 44 -27.26 -28.95 24.59
C ALA A 44 -27.94 -27.61 24.25
N TYR A 45 -29.02 -27.25 24.96
CA TYR A 45 -29.69 -25.97 24.78
C TYR A 45 -28.78 -24.78 25.13
N ARG A 46 -28.05 -24.85 26.26
CA ARG A 46 -27.08 -23.82 26.66
C ARG A 46 -25.96 -23.65 25.64
N GLN A 47 -25.40 -24.77 25.15
CA GLN A 47 -24.38 -24.74 24.10
C GLN A 47 -24.92 -24.13 22.80
N ALA A 48 -26.12 -24.51 22.37
CA ALA A 48 -26.75 -23.95 21.16
C ALA A 48 -26.91 -22.43 21.26
N ARG A 49 -27.28 -21.90 22.43
CA ARG A 49 -27.35 -20.45 22.68
C ARG A 49 -25.99 -19.76 22.59
N GLN A 50 -24.95 -20.35 23.18
CA GLN A 50 -23.59 -19.80 23.12
C GLN A 50 -23.06 -19.76 21.68
N VAL A 51 -23.29 -20.84 20.91
CA VAL A 51 -22.91 -20.90 19.49
C VAL A 51 -23.65 -19.83 18.69
N ALA A 52 -24.95 -19.63 18.92
CA ALA A 52 -25.73 -18.59 18.25
C ALA A 52 -25.20 -17.18 18.55
N GLN A 53 -24.81 -16.90 19.81
CA GLN A 53 -24.20 -15.62 20.18
C GLN A 53 -22.84 -15.41 19.51
N LEU A 54 -21.98 -16.44 19.51
CA LEU A 54 -20.66 -16.35 18.87
C LEU A 54 -20.77 -16.11 17.36
N GLN A 55 -21.72 -16.77 16.70
CA GLN A 55 -22.00 -16.52 15.29
C GLN A 55 -22.40 -15.07 15.02
N GLU A 56 -23.16 -14.44 15.91
CA GLU A 56 -23.54 -13.04 15.73
C GLU A 56 -22.34 -12.09 15.92
N TYR A 57 -21.48 -12.36 16.90
CA TYR A 57 -20.22 -11.62 17.04
C TYR A 57 -19.32 -11.77 15.83
N LEU A 58 -19.22 -12.97 15.25
CA LEU A 58 -18.45 -13.22 14.04
C LEU A 58 -19.03 -12.45 12.86
N ARG A 59 -20.35 -12.47 12.63
CA ARG A 59 -20.99 -11.67 11.59
C ARG A 59 -20.75 -10.17 11.76
N ALA A 60 -20.84 -9.67 12.98
CA ALA A 60 -20.56 -8.27 13.28
C ALA A 60 -19.09 -7.92 13.00
N ARG A 61 -18.16 -8.82 13.33
CA ARG A 61 -16.73 -8.68 13.01
C ARG A 61 -16.51 -8.70 11.50
N ASP A 62 -17.11 -9.63 10.77
CA ASP A 62 -16.96 -9.74 9.32
C ASP A 62 -17.42 -8.47 8.61
N ARG A 63 -18.54 -7.87 9.04
CA ARG A 63 -18.99 -6.56 8.54
C ARG A 63 -17.96 -5.47 8.79
N LYS A 64 -17.41 -5.39 10.01
CA LYS A 64 -16.35 -4.41 10.33
C LYS A 64 -15.10 -4.62 9.48
N VAL A 65 -14.71 -5.87 9.23
CA VAL A 65 -13.56 -6.19 8.38
C VAL A 65 -13.80 -5.71 6.95
N ILE A 66 -14.99 -5.95 6.39
CA ILE A 66 -15.35 -5.45 5.05
C ILE A 66 -15.25 -3.93 4.99
N THR A 67 -15.84 -3.21 5.94
CA THR A 67 -15.77 -1.74 5.98
C THR A 67 -14.33 -1.23 6.14
N LEU A 68 -13.51 -1.88 6.96
CA LEU A 68 -12.10 -1.52 7.11
C LEU A 68 -11.30 -1.74 5.82
N LEU A 69 -11.58 -2.84 5.11
CA LEU A 69 -10.95 -3.12 3.81
C LEU A 69 -11.32 -2.06 2.77
N GLU A 70 -12.57 -1.60 2.74
CA GLU A 70 -13.01 -0.52 1.87
C GLU A 70 -12.28 0.79 2.19
N MET A 71 -12.18 1.15 3.46
CA MET A 71 -11.46 2.36 3.88
C MET A 71 -9.96 2.30 3.55
N VAL A 72 -9.31 1.16 3.76
CA VAL A 72 -7.90 0.96 3.40
C VAL A 72 -7.72 1.08 1.89
N SER A 73 -8.58 0.44 1.10
CA SER A 73 -8.55 0.53 -0.37
C SER A 73 -8.70 1.99 -0.85
N GLN A 74 -9.61 2.75 -0.25
CA GLN A 74 -9.80 4.16 -0.58
C GLN A 74 -8.56 5.01 -0.21
N GLN A 75 -7.99 4.79 0.98
CA GLN A 75 -6.76 5.48 1.40
C GLN A 75 -5.58 5.16 0.47
N ASP A 76 -5.43 3.90 0.04
CA ASP A 76 -4.38 3.51 -0.89
C ASP A 76 -4.51 4.24 -2.23
N GLN A 77 -5.74 4.40 -2.75
CA GLN A 77 -6.00 5.16 -3.97
C GLN A 77 -5.62 6.64 -3.82
N GLU A 78 -6.01 7.28 -2.71
CA GLU A 78 -5.69 8.68 -2.43
C GLU A 78 -4.17 8.90 -2.29
N LEU A 79 -3.47 8.00 -1.60
CA LEU A 79 -2.01 8.06 -1.45
C LEU A 79 -1.29 7.92 -2.80
N VAL A 80 -1.77 7.05 -3.68
CA VAL A 80 -1.23 6.92 -5.05
C VAL A 80 -1.42 8.23 -5.81
N GLU A 81 -2.62 8.81 -5.77
CA GLU A 81 -2.89 10.07 -6.47
C GLU A 81 -1.99 11.20 -5.95
N LEU A 82 -1.93 11.43 -4.64
CA LEU A 82 -1.10 12.45 -4.02
C LEU A 82 0.37 12.28 -4.39
N ARG A 83 0.89 11.04 -4.36
CA ARG A 83 2.27 10.76 -4.74
C ARG A 83 2.52 11.14 -6.20
N THR A 84 1.62 10.76 -7.11
CA THR A 84 1.78 11.12 -8.52
C THR A 84 1.72 12.63 -8.76
N GLN A 85 0.91 13.37 -8.01
CA GLN A 85 0.84 14.83 -8.09
C GLN A 85 2.16 15.46 -7.61
N VAL A 86 2.67 15.02 -6.46
CA VAL A 86 3.96 15.50 -5.91
C VAL A 86 5.11 15.22 -6.86
N ASP A 87 5.20 14.02 -7.41
CA ASP A 87 6.25 13.65 -8.36
C ASP A 87 6.19 14.52 -9.62
N ARG A 88 4.98 14.77 -10.16
CA ARG A 88 4.79 15.70 -11.29
C ARG A 88 5.23 17.12 -10.97
N SER A 89 4.93 17.64 -9.77
CA SER A 89 5.36 18.97 -9.35
C SER A 89 6.88 19.06 -9.32
N ARG A 90 7.53 18.11 -8.64
CA ARG A 90 9.00 18.08 -8.51
C ARG A 90 9.70 18.00 -9.85
N VAL A 91 9.16 17.22 -10.79
CA VAL A 91 9.71 17.14 -12.15
C VAL A 91 9.61 18.49 -12.86
N ARG A 92 8.48 19.20 -12.75
CA ARG A 92 8.34 20.55 -13.33
C ARG A 92 9.33 21.53 -12.72
N ASP A 93 9.48 21.52 -11.40
CA ASP A 93 10.44 22.41 -10.71
C ASP A 93 11.87 22.18 -11.19
N ARG A 94 12.28 20.92 -11.39
CA ARG A 94 13.59 20.59 -11.97
C ARG A 94 13.75 21.12 -13.39
N ILE A 95 12.75 20.97 -14.24
CA ILE A 95 12.79 21.50 -15.61
C ILE A 95 12.93 23.03 -15.60
N GLU A 96 12.19 23.74 -14.75
CA GLU A 96 12.28 25.19 -14.63
C GLU A 96 13.63 25.65 -14.08
N LEU A 97 14.22 24.90 -13.14
CA LEU A 97 15.61 25.11 -12.72
C LEU A 97 16.59 24.89 -13.88
N SER A 98 16.38 23.86 -14.72
CA SER A 98 17.21 23.63 -15.90
C SER A 98 17.11 24.78 -16.90
N ARG A 99 15.91 25.34 -17.11
CA ARG A 99 15.69 26.55 -17.92
C ARG A 99 16.45 27.75 -17.34
N SER A 100 16.31 27.99 -16.04
CA SER A 100 16.98 29.09 -15.34
C SER A 100 18.51 28.99 -15.46
N ASN A 101 19.07 27.80 -15.23
CA ASN A 101 20.50 27.54 -15.37
C ASN A 101 21.00 27.78 -16.81
N LEU A 102 20.24 27.40 -17.83
CA LEU A 102 20.59 27.68 -19.23
C LEU A 102 20.60 29.18 -19.52
N SER A 103 19.60 29.92 -19.02
CA SER A 103 19.57 31.38 -19.15
C SER A 103 20.72 32.07 -18.41
N LEU A 104 21.10 31.58 -17.23
CA LEU A 104 22.25 32.05 -16.47
C LEU A 104 23.56 31.84 -17.25
N LEU A 105 23.77 30.63 -17.78
CA LEU A 105 24.94 30.29 -18.59
C LEU A 105 25.00 31.14 -19.87
N ALA A 106 23.86 31.30 -20.56
CA ALA A 106 23.77 32.15 -21.74
C ALA A 106 24.16 33.60 -21.42
N SER A 107 23.62 34.18 -20.34
CA SER A 107 23.98 35.53 -19.91
C SER A 107 25.50 35.64 -19.65
N ALA A 108 26.10 34.70 -18.93
CA ALA A 108 27.54 34.71 -18.69
C ALA A 108 28.37 34.60 -19.98
N LEU A 109 27.91 33.83 -20.97
CA LEU A 109 28.53 33.74 -22.29
C LEU A 109 28.49 35.08 -23.03
N GLU A 110 27.37 35.80 -22.98
CA GLU A 110 27.26 37.15 -23.57
C GLU A 110 28.21 38.14 -22.89
N HIS A 111 28.32 38.10 -21.57
CA HIS A 111 29.28 38.93 -20.84
C HIS A 111 30.74 38.61 -21.21
N PHE A 112 31.06 37.33 -21.37
CA PHE A 112 32.38 36.91 -21.85
C PHE A 112 32.63 37.44 -23.27
N PHE A 113 31.66 37.32 -24.18
CA PHE A 113 31.78 37.81 -25.55
C PHE A 113 32.02 39.31 -25.60
N LYS A 114 31.30 40.08 -24.78
CA LYS A 114 31.45 41.54 -24.70
C LYS A 114 32.87 41.97 -24.33
N ASP A 115 33.54 41.23 -23.46
CA ASP A 115 34.90 41.53 -23.01
C ASP A 115 35.98 41.03 -23.98
N ASN A 116 35.73 39.91 -24.68
CA ASN A 116 36.77 39.18 -25.42
C ASN A 116 36.58 39.19 -26.95
N GLY A 117 35.43 39.68 -27.45
CA GLY A 117 35.06 39.67 -28.87
C GLY A 117 34.77 38.29 -29.47
N GLN A 118 34.75 37.23 -28.64
CA GLN A 118 34.44 35.85 -29.03
C GLN A 118 33.98 35.04 -27.82
N TYR A 119 33.20 33.98 -28.05
CA TYR A 119 32.79 33.04 -27.01
C TYR A 119 33.96 32.15 -26.53
N PRO A 120 33.91 31.60 -25.30
CA PRO A 120 34.97 30.75 -24.77
C PRO A 120 35.09 29.43 -25.54
N ALA A 121 36.21 28.70 -25.36
CA ALA A 121 36.34 27.36 -25.93
C ALA A 121 35.59 26.32 -25.06
N ARG A 122 35.48 26.57 -23.76
CA ARG A 122 34.76 25.72 -22.79
C ARG A 122 34.09 26.55 -21.69
N LEU A 123 32.99 26.04 -21.13
CA LEU A 123 32.24 26.73 -20.07
C LEU A 123 33.08 27.09 -18.84
N ALA A 124 34.09 26.28 -18.51
CA ALA A 124 34.94 26.52 -17.35
C ALA A 124 35.75 27.83 -17.41
N GLU A 125 35.84 28.49 -18.57
CA GLU A 125 36.45 29.83 -18.70
C GLU A 125 35.53 30.95 -18.19
N LEU A 126 34.25 30.66 -17.94
CA LEU A 126 33.31 31.62 -17.35
C LEU A 126 33.57 31.84 -15.85
N VAL A 127 34.26 30.89 -15.19
CA VAL A 127 34.52 30.91 -13.75
C VAL A 127 35.94 31.42 -13.49
N PRO A 128 36.18 32.23 -12.43
CA PRO A 128 35.19 32.75 -11.48
C PRO A 128 34.59 34.11 -11.90
N LYS A 129 35.05 34.71 -13.01
CA LYS A 129 34.77 36.12 -13.33
C LYS A 129 33.29 36.38 -13.66
N TYR A 130 32.67 35.50 -14.44
CA TYR A 130 31.30 35.68 -14.95
C TYR A 130 30.29 34.80 -14.20
N LEU A 131 30.76 33.70 -13.59
CA LEU A 131 29.96 32.79 -12.76
C LEU A 131 30.77 32.34 -11.55
N GLY A 132 30.08 32.14 -10.41
CA GLY A 132 30.71 31.55 -9.22
C GLY A 132 31.08 30.07 -9.41
N ALA A 133 30.25 29.31 -10.12
CA ALA A 133 30.49 27.94 -10.51
C ALA A 133 29.63 27.58 -11.73
N ILE A 134 29.99 26.51 -12.44
CA ILE A 134 29.14 25.95 -13.50
C ILE A 134 28.07 25.08 -12.84
N PRO A 135 26.77 25.38 -13.02
CA PRO A 135 25.70 24.57 -12.45
C PRO A 135 25.62 23.19 -13.10
N LEU A 136 25.17 22.21 -12.34
CA LEU A 136 24.79 20.89 -12.85
C LEU A 136 23.33 20.87 -13.25
N GLU A 137 22.98 19.99 -14.18
CA GLU A 137 21.63 19.81 -14.67
C GLU A 137 20.78 19.04 -13.65
N PRO A 138 19.68 19.61 -13.11
CA PRO A 138 18.88 19.02 -12.02
C PRO A 138 18.25 17.64 -12.30
N CYS A 139 17.97 17.28 -13.55
CA CYS A 139 17.33 16.01 -13.90
C CYS A 139 18.30 14.82 -13.99
N THR A 140 19.56 15.07 -14.30
CA THR A 140 20.58 14.04 -14.59
C THR A 140 21.82 14.17 -13.73
N ASN A 141 21.97 15.29 -13.03
CA ASN A 141 23.19 15.71 -12.33
C ASN A 141 24.43 15.76 -13.25
N ALA A 142 24.21 15.86 -14.56
CA ALA A 142 25.27 15.97 -15.56
C ALA A 142 25.64 17.43 -15.83
N SER A 143 26.78 17.63 -16.50
CA SER A 143 27.15 18.95 -17.02
C SER A 143 26.34 19.30 -18.27
N TYR A 144 26.05 20.58 -18.47
CA TYR A 144 25.46 21.07 -19.70
C TYR A 144 26.38 20.85 -20.90
N VAL A 145 25.78 20.58 -22.06
CA VAL A 145 26.48 20.40 -23.33
C VAL A 145 26.63 21.76 -24.00
N TYR A 146 27.87 22.23 -24.10
CA TYR A 146 28.25 23.46 -24.78
C TYR A 146 29.04 23.15 -26.05
N ARG A 147 28.67 23.80 -27.16
CA ARG A 147 29.34 23.66 -28.45
C ARG A 147 29.53 25.04 -29.08
N PRO A 148 30.74 25.60 -29.05
CA PRO A 148 31.02 26.81 -29.81
C PRO A 148 30.97 26.51 -31.30
N VAL A 149 30.37 27.42 -32.07
CA VAL A 149 30.22 27.31 -33.52
C VAL A 149 31.12 28.35 -34.17
N SER A 150 31.67 28.00 -35.34
CA SER A 150 32.54 28.84 -36.19
C SER A 150 33.92 29.21 -35.62
N ARG A 151 34.77 29.78 -36.48
CA ARG A 151 36.06 30.42 -36.13
C ARG A 151 36.15 31.76 -36.88
N PRO A 152 36.24 32.92 -36.19
CA PRO A 152 36.18 33.12 -34.74
C PRO A 152 34.87 32.60 -34.11
N ARG A 153 34.86 32.29 -32.82
CA ARG A 153 33.69 31.70 -32.12
C ARG A 153 32.65 32.78 -31.87
N LEU A 154 31.81 33.04 -32.87
CA LEU A 154 30.77 34.09 -32.83
C LEU A 154 29.37 33.54 -32.57
N ASP A 155 29.23 32.22 -32.42
CA ASP A 155 27.95 31.57 -32.13
C ASP A 155 28.18 30.32 -31.25
N TYR A 156 27.13 29.80 -30.63
CA TYR A 156 27.18 28.59 -29.81
C TYR A 156 25.83 27.88 -29.68
N GLY A 157 25.89 26.58 -29.43
CA GLY A 157 24.79 25.79 -28.91
C GLY A 157 25.02 25.42 -27.45
N LEU A 158 23.99 25.56 -26.62
CA LEU A 158 23.98 25.13 -25.22
C LEU A 158 22.77 24.23 -25.00
N SER A 159 22.90 23.10 -24.29
CA SER A 159 21.77 22.20 -24.05
C SER A 159 21.96 21.33 -22.82
N THR A 160 20.89 20.65 -22.40
CA THR A 160 20.93 19.65 -21.32
C THR A 160 21.53 18.30 -21.76
N GLY A 161 21.83 18.12 -23.06
CA GLY A 161 22.32 16.84 -23.59
C GLY A 161 21.24 15.77 -23.78
N GLY A 162 19.97 16.13 -23.59
CA GLY A 162 18.83 15.21 -23.62
C GLY A 162 18.61 14.51 -22.28
N TYR A 163 17.36 14.27 -21.93
CA TYR A 163 17.00 13.49 -20.76
C TYR A 163 16.92 12.00 -21.13
N PRO A 164 17.57 11.10 -20.37
CA PRO A 164 17.46 9.68 -20.63
C PRO A 164 16.02 9.21 -20.42
N ALA A 165 15.59 8.18 -21.16
CA ALA A 165 14.23 7.63 -21.07
C ALA A 165 13.88 7.11 -19.65
N SER A 166 14.89 6.80 -18.84
CA SER A 166 14.74 6.40 -17.44
C SER A 166 14.52 7.60 -16.49
N SER A 167 14.79 8.83 -16.93
CA SER A 167 14.56 10.04 -16.12
C SER A 167 13.10 10.43 -16.14
N GLU A 168 12.55 10.81 -15.00
CA GLU A 168 11.19 11.34 -14.91
C GLU A 168 10.99 12.63 -15.71
N CYS A 169 12.07 13.40 -15.91
CA CYS A 169 12.07 14.62 -16.71
C CYS A 169 11.78 14.37 -18.20
N SER A 170 12.11 13.16 -18.70
CA SER A 170 11.79 12.76 -20.09
C SER A 170 10.29 12.73 -20.38
N ARG A 171 9.44 12.63 -19.34
CA ARG A 171 7.97 12.67 -19.49
C ARG A 171 7.43 14.07 -19.78
N VAL A 172 8.23 15.11 -19.53
CA VAL A 172 7.83 16.52 -19.70
C VAL A 172 8.50 17.14 -20.93
N ALA A 173 9.77 16.84 -21.16
CA ALA A 173 10.52 17.29 -22.34
C ALA A 173 11.58 16.24 -22.72
N ALA A 174 11.96 16.15 -23.99
CA ALA A 174 13.12 15.34 -24.39
C ALA A 174 14.45 15.96 -23.91
N GLY A 175 14.45 17.26 -23.63
CA GLY A 175 15.56 18.05 -23.14
C GLY A 175 15.35 19.52 -23.48
N LEU A 176 16.34 20.35 -23.16
CA LEU A 176 16.30 21.80 -23.42
C LEU A 176 17.54 22.22 -24.19
N SER A 177 17.37 23.16 -25.11
CA SER A 177 18.45 23.78 -25.86
C SER A 177 18.29 25.29 -25.90
N PHE A 178 19.42 25.98 -25.90
CA PHE A 178 19.55 27.41 -26.05
C PHE A 178 20.57 27.71 -27.16
N ALA A 179 20.23 28.63 -28.05
CA ALA A 179 21.16 29.24 -28.99
C ALA A 179 20.85 30.74 -29.09
N PRO A 180 21.84 31.63 -29.28
CA PRO A 180 21.62 33.08 -29.34
C PRO A 180 20.51 33.51 -30.30
N ALA A 181 20.43 32.87 -31.48
CA ALA A 181 19.44 33.20 -32.51
C ALA A 181 18.04 32.60 -32.25
N LEU A 182 17.95 31.52 -31.48
CA LEU A 182 16.70 30.77 -31.29
C LEU A 182 16.10 30.93 -29.88
N GLY A 183 16.88 31.45 -28.94
CA GLY A 183 16.52 31.47 -27.52
C GLY A 183 16.40 30.07 -26.93
N LEU A 184 15.66 29.97 -25.83
CA LEU A 184 15.43 28.73 -25.10
C LEU A 184 14.26 27.95 -25.72
N VAL A 185 14.52 26.72 -26.15
CA VAL A 185 13.55 25.84 -26.79
C VAL A 185 13.63 24.42 -26.25
N ASN A 186 12.52 23.67 -26.38
CA ASN A 186 12.53 22.24 -26.10
C ASN A 186 13.29 21.50 -27.21
N GLN A 187 14.06 20.48 -26.83
CA GLN A 187 14.67 19.58 -27.82
C GLN A 187 13.59 18.73 -28.49
N PRO A 188 13.75 18.42 -29.79
CA PRO A 188 12.85 17.53 -30.52
C PRO A 188 12.89 16.10 -29.97
#